data_AF-A0A366XXA3-F1
#
_entry.id   AF-A0A366XXA3-F1
#
_cell.length_a   1.000
_cell.length_b   1.000
_cell.length_c   1.000
_cell.angle_alpha   90.00
_cell.angle_beta   90.00
_cell.angle_gamma   90.00
#
_symmetry.space_group_name_H-M   'P 1'
#
loop_
_entity.id
_entity.type
_entity.pdbx_description
1 polymer ?
#
loop_
_entity_poly.entity_id
_entity_poly.type
_entity_poly.pdbx_seq_one_letter_code
_entity_poly.pdbx_strand_id
1 'polypeptide(L)'
;MNPIVQQMVNYKLNHLTIDELLELSKKYNVTITRVQAQKVIQILQREKVDIANLKQRQRILTTIGKETNPRLMKQIDMLLTQLL
;
A
#
# COMPACT_ATOMS: atom_id res chain seq x y z
N MET A 1 -16.44 9.36 0.01
CA MET A 1 -16.44 7.89 -0.15
C MET A 1 -17.52 7.30 0.76
N ASN A 2 -18.09 6.15 0.38
CA ASN A 2 -19.00 5.41 1.25
C ASN A 2 -18.19 4.78 2.42
N PRO A 3 -18.53 5.02 3.71
CA PRO A 3 -17.77 4.53 4.87
C PRO A 3 -17.57 3.00 4.89
N ILE A 4 -18.48 2.24 4.29
CA ILE A 4 -18.38 0.77 4.19
C ILE A 4 -17.19 0.35 3.29
N VAL A 5 -17.03 1.03 2.15
CA VAL A 5 -15.92 0.74 1.21
C VAL A 5 -14.58 1.09 1.86
N GLN A 6 -14.51 2.20 2.58
CA GLN A 6 -13.31 2.59 3.32
C GLN A 6 -12.89 1.54 4.34
N GLN A 7 -13.84 1.03 5.15
CA GLN A 7 -13.54 0.01 6.14
C GLN A 7 -13.06 -1.30 5.51
N MET A 8 -13.65 -1.71 4.38
CA MET A 8 -13.20 -2.88 3.63
C MET A 8 -11.78 -2.70 3.09
N VAL A 9 -11.47 -1.53 2.50
CA VAL A 9 -10.12 -1.22 2.00
C VAL A 9 -9.12 -1.18 3.15
N ASN A 10 -9.45 -0.53 4.26
CA ASN A 10 -8.62 -0.51 5.46
C ASN A 10 -8.34 -1.92 5.97
N TYR A 11 -9.37 -2.78 6.09
CA TYR A 11 -9.18 -4.16 6.49
C TYR A 11 -8.23 -4.90 5.55
N LYS A 12 -8.47 -4.80 4.22
CA LYS A 12 -7.57 -5.41 3.23
C LYS A 12 -6.13 -4.94 3.35
N LEU A 13 -5.89 -3.64 3.52
CA LEU A 13 -4.53 -3.09 3.64
C LEU A 13 -3.83 -3.53 4.94
N ASN A 14 -4.55 -3.57 6.06
CA ASN A 14 -4.00 -3.99 7.35
C ASN A 14 -3.71 -5.50 7.41
N HIS A 15 -4.44 -6.31 6.63
CA HIS A 15 -4.26 -7.76 6.55
C HIS A 15 -3.51 -8.21 5.29
N LEU A 16 -2.99 -7.27 4.50
CA LEU A 16 -2.34 -7.58 3.23
C LEU A 16 -1.06 -8.40 3.44
N THR A 17 -0.96 -9.51 2.73
CA THR A 17 0.26 -10.32 2.71
C THR A 17 1.19 -9.94 1.56
N ILE A 18 2.44 -10.42 1.63
CA ILE A 18 3.45 -10.19 0.58
C ILE A 18 2.97 -10.77 -0.75
N ASP A 19 2.42 -11.98 -0.74
CA ASP A 19 1.95 -12.65 -1.94
C ASP A 19 0.72 -11.95 -2.54
N GLU A 20 -0.25 -11.54 -1.71
CA GLU A 20 -1.40 -10.75 -2.18
C GLU A 20 -0.95 -9.41 -2.78
N LEU A 21 0.04 -8.74 -2.19
CA LEU A 21 0.58 -7.50 -2.75
C LEU A 21 1.26 -7.74 -4.11
N LEU A 22 1.98 -8.85 -4.28
CA LEU A 22 2.57 -9.25 -5.57
C LEU A 22 1.49 -9.58 -6.61
N GLU A 23 0.40 -10.24 -6.21
CA GLU A 23 -0.72 -10.53 -7.11
C GLU A 23 -1.47 -9.25 -7.52
N LEU A 24 -1.72 -8.35 -6.58
CA LEU A 24 -2.29 -7.03 -6.87
C LEU A 24 -1.38 -6.25 -7.82
N SER A 25 -0.06 -6.24 -7.58
CA SER A 25 0.88 -5.55 -8.46
C SER A 25 0.77 -6.05 -9.90
N LYS A 26 0.70 -7.37 -10.11
CA LYS A 26 0.47 -7.97 -11.43
C LYS A 26 -0.86 -7.52 -12.04
N LYS A 27 -1.95 -7.56 -11.26
CA LYS A 27 -3.30 -7.17 -11.70
C LYS A 27 -3.34 -5.74 -12.22
N TYR A 28 -2.60 -4.83 -11.59
CA TYR A 28 -2.53 -3.42 -11.97
C TYR A 28 -1.32 -3.07 -12.84
N ASN A 29 -0.64 -4.06 -13.41
CA ASN A 29 0.52 -3.86 -14.29
C ASN A 29 1.68 -3.09 -13.63
N VAL A 30 1.81 -3.26 -12.32
CA VAL A 30 2.88 -2.70 -11.49
C VAL A 30 3.92 -3.77 -11.19
N THR A 31 5.14 -3.56 -11.67
CA THR A 31 6.27 -4.48 -11.42
C THR A 31 6.94 -4.16 -10.09
N ILE A 32 6.71 -4.98 -9.08
CA ILE A 32 7.44 -4.94 -7.80
C ILE A 32 8.11 -6.29 -7.54
N THR A 33 9.25 -6.29 -6.86
CA THR A 33 9.91 -7.54 -6.44
C THR A 33 9.38 -8.02 -5.10
N ARG A 34 9.56 -9.30 -4.77
CA ARG A 34 9.19 -9.85 -3.45
C ARG A 34 9.88 -9.11 -2.30
N VAL A 35 11.14 -8.71 -2.47
CA VAL A 35 11.89 -7.92 -1.47
C VAL A 35 11.27 -6.53 -1.26
N GLN A 36 10.83 -5.89 -2.36
CA GLN A 36 10.12 -4.60 -2.29
C GLN A 36 8.77 -4.74 -1.61
N ALA A 37 7.99 -5.77 -1.97
CA ALA A 37 6.71 -6.07 -1.35
C ALA A 37 6.87 -6.33 0.15
N GLN A 38 7.88 -7.12 0.56
CA GLN A 38 8.18 -7.37 1.97
C GLN A 38 8.41 -6.08 2.75
N LYS A 39 9.23 -5.15 2.22
CA LYS A 39 9.47 -3.85 2.87
C LYS A 39 8.19 -3.02 2.98
N VAL A 40 7.36 -3.00 1.92
CA VAL A 40 6.09 -2.26 1.92
C VAL A 40 5.14 -2.83 2.98
N ILE A 41 4.98 -4.16 3.04
CA ILE A 41 4.15 -4.82 4.05
C ILE A 41 4.67 -4.53 5.46
N GLN A 42 5.98 -4.59 5.69
CA GLN A 42 6.56 -4.22 6.99
C GLN A 42 6.22 -2.78 7.39
N ILE A 43 6.24 -1.82 6.45
CA ILE A 43 5.87 -0.44 6.73
C ILE A 43 4.38 -0.30 7.02
N LEU A 44 3.52 -0.98 6.22
CA LEU A 44 2.07 -0.97 6.41
C LEU A 44 1.65 -1.61 7.73
N GLN A 45 2.38 -2.63 8.21
CA GLN A 45 2.06 -3.33 9.47
C GLN A 45 2.59 -2.63 10.73
N ARG A 46 3.45 -1.60 10.60
CA ARG A 46 3.94 -0.83 11.76
C ARG A 46 2.83 -0.03 12.45
N GLU A 47 1.79 0.33 11.72
CA GLU A 47 0.67 1.10 12.23
C GLU A 47 -0.63 0.73 11.52
N LYS A 48 -1.77 0.90 12.19
CA LYS A 48 -3.06 0.58 11.59
C LYS A 48 -3.37 1.58 10.47
N VAL A 49 -3.41 1.10 9.23
CA VAL A 49 -3.65 1.92 8.04
C VAL A 49 -5.10 2.37 7.99
N ASP A 50 -5.29 3.68 7.84
CA ASP A 50 -6.56 4.31 7.51
C ASP A 50 -6.43 5.13 6.22
N ILE A 51 -7.07 4.63 5.15
CA ILE A 51 -6.97 5.21 3.80
C ILE A 51 -7.63 6.59 3.71
N ALA A 52 -8.56 6.92 4.61
CA ALA A 52 -9.16 8.26 4.67
C ALA A 52 -8.26 9.28 5.38
N ASN A 53 -7.29 8.82 6.16
CA ASN A 53 -6.34 9.70 6.81
C ASN A 53 -5.22 10.09 5.83
N LEU A 54 -5.45 11.19 5.10
CA LEU A 54 -4.50 11.69 4.09
C LEU A 54 -3.10 11.94 4.65
N LYS A 55 -3.01 12.42 5.89
CA LYS A 55 -1.72 12.68 6.56
C LYS A 55 -0.97 11.37 6.84
N GLN A 56 -1.67 10.35 7.29
CA GLN A 56 -1.10 9.02 7.52
C GLN A 56 -0.68 8.38 6.19
N ARG A 57 -1.54 8.40 5.18
CA ARG A 57 -1.23 7.90 3.83
C ARG A 57 0.04 8.54 3.27
N GLN A 58 0.14 9.87 3.34
CA GLN A 58 1.32 10.59 2.85
C GLN A 58 2.59 10.22 3.61
N ARG A 59 2.50 10.03 4.93
CA ARG A 59 3.61 9.56 5.76
C ARG A 59 4.05 8.16 5.35
N ILE A 60 3.12 7.22 5.18
CA ILE A 60 3.40 5.84 4.74
C ILE A 60 4.11 5.85 3.39
N LEU A 61 3.57 6.57 2.40
CA LEU A 61 4.17 6.67 1.07
C LEU A 61 5.58 7.28 1.13
N THR A 62 5.76 8.33 1.93
CA THR A 62 7.09 8.95 2.13
C THR A 62 8.07 7.96 2.75
N THR A 63 7.64 7.20 3.75
CA THR A 63 8.47 6.16 4.39
C THR A 63 8.84 5.06 3.41
N ILE A 64 7.89 4.61 2.58
CA ILE A 64 8.16 3.65 1.49
C ILE A 64 9.23 4.21 0.55
N GLY A 65 9.07 5.46 0.08
CA GLY A 65 10.04 6.10 -0.80
C GLY A 65 11.45 6.21 -0.20
N LYS A 66 11.53 6.48 1.11
CA LYS A 66 12.80 6.58 1.86
C LYS A 66 13.46 5.23 2.12
N GLU A 67 12.71 4.20 2.53
CA GLU A 67 13.26 2.88 2.90
C GLU A 67 13.46 1.93 1.70
N THR A 68 12.85 2.27 0.56
CA THR A 68 12.97 1.50 -0.69
C THR A 68 13.58 2.36 -1.79
N ASN A 69 12.77 3.06 -2.58
CA ASN A 69 13.16 4.01 -3.60
C ASN A 69 11.94 4.83 -4.07
N PRO A 70 12.15 6.00 -4.70
CA PRO A 70 11.05 6.86 -5.17
C PRO A 70 10.15 6.24 -6.24
N ARG A 71 10.66 5.28 -7.02
CA ARG A 71 9.85 4.59 -8.05
C ARG A 71 8.81 3.68 -7.40
N LEU A 72 9.21 2.92 -6.39
CA LEU A 72 8.30 2.05 -5.64
C LEU A 72 7.22 2.85 -4.93
N MET A 73 7.57 4.01 -4.35
CA MET A 73 6.57 4.92 -3.77
C MET A 73 5.46 5.25 -4.77
N LYS A 74 5.82 5.65 -6.00
CA LYS A 74 4.83 5.99 -7.05
C LYS A 74 3.99 4.77 -7.45
N GLN A 75 4.62 3.61 -7.54
CA GLN A 75 3.95 2.35 -7.86
C GLN A 75 2.91 1.94 -6.80
N ILE A 76 3.27 2.06 -5.52
CA ILE A 76 2.35 1.79 -4.41
C ILE A 76 1.25 2.85 -4.35
N ASP A 77 1.57 4.13 -4.59
CA ASP A 77 0.57 5.20 -4.64
C ASP A 77 -0.47 4.96 -5.75
N MET A 78 -0.03 4.52 -6.93
CA MET A 78 -0.92 4.08 -8.00
C MET A 78 -1.81 2.92 -7.56
N LEU A 79 -1.24 1.86 -6.96
CA LEU A 79 -1.99 0.72 -6.44
C LEU A 79 -3.06 1.13 -5.42
N LEU A 80 -2.69 1.97 -4.46
CA LEU A 80 -3.62 2.47 -3.44
C LEU A 80 -4.74 3.31 -4.05
N THR A 81 -4.42 4.11 -5.07
CA THR A 81 -5.41 4.93 -5.78
C THR A 81 -6.38 4.08 -6.61
N GLN A 82 -5.95 2.93 -7.12
CA GLN A 82 -6.83 1.99 -7.84
C GLN A 82 -7.75 1.15 -6.93
N LEU A 83 -7.47 1.13 -5.62
CA LEU A 83 -8.30 0.47 -4.61
C LEU A 83 -9.40 1.39 -4.06
N LEU A 84 -9.32 2.69 -4.35
CA LEU A 84 -10.26 3.75 -3.93
C LEU A 84 -11.35 3.97 -4.99
#